data_AF-A0A9D1L948-F1
#
_entry.id   AF-A0A9D1L948-F1
#
_cell.length_a   1.000
_cell.length_b   1.000
_cell.length_c   1.000
_cell.angle_alpha   90.00
_cell.angle_beta   90.00
_cell.angle_gamma   90.00
#
_symmetry.space_group_name_H-M   'P 1'
#
loop_
_entity.id
_entity.type
_entity.pdbx_description
1 polymer ?
#
loop_
_entity_poly.entity_id
_entity_poly.type
_entity_poly.pdbx_seq_one_letter_code
_entity_poly.pdbx_strand_id
1 'polypeptide(L)'
;MDLSKISILLLFIVADYFTGVLVAIIEKKVNSTIGREGIIKKIGIIVCVTICRLIDMSQITGDTNICTVVSVCFILNECFSIIENLAKINVPIPDVLVSLLKNMKNNEKVEKKH
;
A
#
# COMPACT_ATOMS: atom_id res chain seq x y z
N MET A 1 9.13 -23.36 -0.81
CA MET A 1 7.89 -22.56 -0.76
C MET A 1 8.21 -21.25 -1.44
N ASP A 2 8.18 -21.21 -2.76
CA ASP A 2 8.46 -19.97 -3.49
C ASP A 2 7.36 -18.96 -3.17
N LEU A 3 7.70 -17.92 -2.41
CA LEU A 3 6.81 -16.79 -2.19
C LEU A 3 6.61 -16.11 -3.55
N SER A 4 5.45 -16.34 -4.16
CA SER A 4 5.02 -15.57 -5.32
C SER A 4 4.95 -14.07 -4.94
N LYS A 5 5.27 -13.17 -5.87
CA LYS A 5 5.23 -11.71 -5.66
C LYS A 5 3.87 -11.24 -5.10
N ILE A 6 2.80 -11.93 -5.51
CA ILE A 6 1.43 -11.75 -5.02
C ILE A 6 1.32 -12.09 -3.52
N SER A 7 1.98 -13.15 -3.05
CA SER A 7 2.00 -13.53 -1.62
C SER A 7 2.68 -12.47 -0.75
N ILE A 8 3.78 -11.87 -1.25
CA ILE A 8 4.46 -10.77 -0.54
C ILE A 8 3.54 -9.55 -0.46
N LEU A 9 2.94 -9.15 -1.58
CA LEU A 9 2.01 -8.02 -1.62
C LEU A 9 0.81 -8.24 -0.68
N LEU A 10 0.26 -9.46 -0.65
CA LEU A 10 -0.85 -9.81 0.23
C LEU A 10 -0.46 -9.67 1.71
N LEU A 11 0.76 -10.07 2.09
CA LEU A 11 1.27 -9.87 3.45
C LEU A 11 1.31 -8.39 3.84
N PHE A 12 1.80 -7.52 2.94
CA PHE A 12 1.83 -6.07 3.18
C PHE A 12 0.43 -5.48 3.29
N ILE A 13 -0.50 -5.89 2.42
CA ILE A 13 -1.90 -5.44 2.47
C ILE A 13 -2.56 -5.82 3.80
N VAL A 14 -2.32 -7.03 4.30
CA VAL A 14 -2.84 -7.53 5.58
C VAL A 14 -2.21 -6.78 6.76
N ALA A 15 -0.89 -6.59 6.73
CA ALA A 15 -0.18 -5.83 7.77
C ALA A 15 -0.69 -4.38 7.84
N ASP A 16 -0.88 -3.73 6.70
CA ASP A 16 -1.45 -2.39 6.66
C ASP A 16 -2.87 -2.35 7.22
N TYR A 17 -3.74 -3.28 6.80
CA TYR A 17 -5.10 -3.35 7.34
C TYR A 17 -5.10 -3.53 8.86
N PHE A 18 -4.24 -4.41 9.38
CA PHE A 18 -4.09 -4.62 10.81
C PHE A 18 -3.64 -3.35 11.54
N THR A 19 -2.61 -2.66 11.05
CA THR A 19 -2.16 -1.39 11.65
C THR A 19 -3.21 -0.29 11.57
N GLY A 20 -3.98 -0.21 10.49
CA GLY A 20 -5.09 0.73 10.35
C GLY A 20 -6.22 0.46 11.34
N VAL A 21 -6.55 -0.81 11.59
CA VAL A 21 -7.52 -1.20 12.62
C VAL A 21 -7.03 -0.81 14.02
N LEU A 22 -5.75 -1.02 14.34
CA LEU A 22 -5.17 -0.60 15.62
C LEU A 22 -5.30 0.91 15.84
N VAL A 23 -4.97 1.72 14.82
CA VAL A 23 -5.16 3.17 14.86
C VAL A 23 -6.62 3.54 15.14
N ALA A 24 -7.57 2.95 14.41
CA ALA A 24 -8.98 3.25 14.55
C ALA A 24 -9.53 2.93 15.96
N ILE A 25 -9.03 1.85 16.58
CA ILE A 25 -9.36 1.48 17.97
C ILE A 25 -8.79 2.51 18.95
N ILE A 26 -7.51 2.89 18.80
CA ILE A 26 -6.83 3.84 19.69
C ILE A 26 -7.48 5.23 19.59
N GLU A 27 -7.78 5.69 18.38
CA GLU A 27 -8.44 6.98 18.17
C GLU A 27 -9.94 6.96 18.53
N LYS A 28 -10.51 5.79 18.87
CA LYS A 28 -11.96 5.59 19.10
C LYS A 28 -12.82 6.06 17.94
N LYS A 29 -12.26 6.09 16.73
CA LYS A 29 -12.91 6.57 15.49
C LYS A 29 -13.09 5.42 14.52
N VAL A 30 -13.91 4.45 14.92
CA VAL A 30 -14.23 3.31 14.07
C VAL A 30 -15.28 3.75 13.05
N ASN A 31 -14.83 4.37 11.95
CA ASN A 31 -15.70 4.73 10.84
C ASN A 31 -15.67 3.62 9.77
N SER A 32 -16.75 2.85 9.70
CA SER A 32 -16.89 1.74 8.75
C SER A 32 -16.87 2.20 7.28
N THR A 33 -17.22 3.45 6.99
CA THR A 33 -17.14 4.03 5.64
C THR A 33 -15.68 4.20 5.20
N ILE A 34 -14.82 4.74 6.08
CA ILE A 34 -13.40 4.92 5.81
C ILE A 34 -12.71 3.56 5.68
N GLY A 35 -13.05 2.60 6.55
CA GLY A 35 -12.52 1.23 6.48
C GLY A 35 -12.91 0.52 5.17
N ARG A 36 -14.17 0.66 4.73
CA ARG A 36 -14.66 0.10 3.46
C ARG A 36 -13.93 0.65 2.25
N GLU A 37 -13.72 1.97 2.19
CA GLU A 37 -12.96 2.58 1.09
C GLU A 37 -11.52 2.06 1.02
N GLY A 38 -10.88 1.85 2.18
CA GLY A 38 -9.56 1.23 2.27
C GLY A 38 -9.54 -0.19 1.70
N ILE A 39 -10.53 -1.02 2.05
CA ILE A 39 -10.64 -2.40 1.54
C ILE A 39 -10.87 -2.41 0.02
N ILE A 40 -11.74 -1.55 -0.51
CA ILE A 40 -12.00 -1.47 -1.96
C ILE A 40 -10.71 -1.13 -2.72
N LYS A 41 -9.91 -0.17 -2.23
CA LYS A 41 -8.63 0.18 -2.84
C LYS A 41 -7.66 -1.01 -2.86
N LYS A 42 -7.56 -1.74 -1.74
CA LYS A 42 -6.70 -2.92 -1.62
C LYS A 42 -7.11 -4.05 -2.57
N ILE A 43 -8.42 -4.26 -2.76
CA ILE A 43 -8.93 -5.21 -3.77
C ILE A 43 -8.48 -4.77 -5.18
N GLY A 44 -8.57 -3.48 -5.50
CA GLY A 44 -8.08 -2.92 -6.76
C GLY A 44 -6.58 -3.19 -7.00
N ILE A 45 -5.75 -3.07 -5.96
CA ILE A 45 -4.32 -3.39 -6.01
C ILE A 45 -4.11 -4.87 -6.40
N ILE A 46 -4.82 -5.79 -5.75
CA ILE A 46 -4.72 -7.23 -6.02
C ILE A 46 -5.14 -7.54 -7.47
N VAL A 47 -6.23 -6.94 -7.93
CA VAL A 47 -6.70 -7.09 -9.32
C VAL A 47 -5.66 -6.59 -10.30
N CYS A 48 -5.09 -5.40 -10.08
CA CYS A 48 -4.07 -4.82 -10.95
C CYS A 48 -2.82 -5.72 -11.07
N VAL A 49 -2.28 -6.19 -9.95
CA VAL A 49 -1.10 -7.06 -9.96
C VAL A 49 -1.38 -8.43 -10.58
N THR A 50 -2.60 -8.94 -10.41
CA THR A 50 -3.04 -10.17 -11.09
C THR A 50 -3.07 -9.98 -12.61
N ILE A 51 -3.59 -8.85 -13.09
CA ILE A 51 -3.58 -8.52 -14.53
C ILE A 51 -2.14 -8.40 -15.04
N CYS A 52 -1.25 -7.70 -14.34
CA CYS A 52 0.16 -7.62 -14.72
C CYS A 52 0.82 -8.99 -14.79
N ARG A 53 0.46 -9.91 -13.87
CA ARG A 53 0.97 -11.29 -13.92
C ARG A 53 0.51 -12.02 -15.17
N LEU A 54 -0.75 -11.84 -15.58
CA LEU A 54 -1.30 -12.44 -16.80
C LEU A 54 -0.61 -11.88 -18.06
N ILE A 55 -0.31 -10.58 -18.09
CA ILE A 55 0.44 -9.94 -19.18
C ILE A 55 1.86 -10.51 -19.27
N ASP A 56 2.55 -10.66 -18.14
CA ASP A 56 3.89 -11.26 -18.14
C ASP A 56 3.86 -12.74 -18.58
N MET A 57 2.77 -13.47 -18.28
CA MET A 57 2.59 -14.86 -18.74
C MET A 57 2.32 -14.94 -20.24
N SER A 58 1.65 -13.96 -20.83
CA SER A 58 1.33 -13.94 -22.26
C SER A 58 2.50 -13.51 -23.14
N GLN A 59 3.66 -13.16 -22.55
CA GLN A 59 4.88 -12.72 -23.23
C GLN A 59 4.69 -11.51 -24.16
N ILE A 60 3.61 -10.75 -24.00
CA ILE A 60 3.31 -9.54 -24.78
C ILE A 60 4.42 -8.48 -24.61
N THR A 61 5.08 -8.48 -23.45
CA THR A 61 6.07 -7.48 -23.03
C THR A 61 7.52 -7.95 -23.26
N GLY A 62 7.71 -9.07 -23.97
CA GLY A 62 9.01 -9.71 -24.14
C GLY A 62 9.63 -10.11 -22.80
N ASP A 63 10.89 -9.72 -22.58
CA ASP A 63 11.63 -10.02 -21.35
C ASP A 63 11.29 -9.08 -20.17
N THR A 64 10.42 -8.08 -20.38
CA THR A 64 10.07 -7.11 -19.34
C THR A 64 9.06 -7.72 -18.36
N ASN A 65 9.46 -7.84 -17.09
CA ASN A 65 8.61 -8.33 -16.00
C ASN A 65 7.83 -7.19 -15.33
N ILE A 66 6.71 -6.80 -15.93
CA ILE A 66 5.89 -5.67 -15.47
C ILE A 66 5.28 -5.96 -14.10
N CYS A 67 4.89 -7.21 -13.84
CA CYS A 67 4.36 -7.64 -12.54
C CYS A 67 5.33 -7.31 -11.40
N THR A 68 6.64 -7.46 -11.61
CA THR A 68 7.65 -7.12 -10.59
C THR A 68 7.64 -5.63 -10.29
N VAL A 69 7.72 -4.79 -11.32
CA VAL A 69 7.78 -3.33 -11.16
C VAL A 69 6.53 -2.83 -10.45
N VAL A 70 5.35 -3.24 -10.92
CA VAL A 70 4.07 -2.82 -10.36
C VAL A 70 3.88 -3.35 -8.93
N SER A 71 4.27 -4.59 -8.65
CA SER A 71 4.21 -5.15 -7.29
C SER A 71 5.08 -4.36 -6.32
N VAL A 72 6.31 -3.99 -6.71
CA VAL A 72 7.22 -3.20 -5.87
C VAL A 72 6.62 -1.82 -5.58
N CYS A 73 6.05 -1.15 -6.59
CA CYS A 73 5.36 0.13 -6.39
C CYS A 73 4.22 0.03 -5.37
N PHE A 74 3.38 -1.01 -5.46
CA PHE A 74 2.31 -1.21 -4.48
C PHE A 74 2.80 -1.62 -3.10
N ILE A 75 3.85 -2.44 -3.01
CA ILE A 75 4.50 -2.77 -1.72
C ILE A 75 5.01 -1.49 -1.05
N LEU A 76 5.68 -0.60 -1.79
CA LEU A 76 6.14 0.68 -1.25
C LEU A 76 4.97 1.54 -0.75
N ASN A 77 3.85 1.58 -1.47
CA ASN A 77 2.65 2.29 -1.02
C ASN A 77 2.10 1.71 0.30
N GLU A 78 2.03 0.39 0.42
CA GLU A 78 1.60 -0.28 1.65
C GLU A 78 2.59 -0.05 2.80
N CYS A 79 3.91 -0.06 2.53
CA CYS A 79 4.94 0.30 3.50
C CYS A 79 4.72 1.72 4.05
N PHE A 80 4.46 2.69 3.19
CA PHE A 80 4.21 4.06 3.60
C PHE A 80 2.95 4.19 4.46
N SER A 81 1.88 3.48 4.10
CA SER A 81 0.64 3.43 4.88
C SER A 81 0.86 2.80 6.26
N ILE A 82 1.62 1.71 6.35
CA ILE A 82 2.02 1.08 7.63
C ILE A 82 2.80 2.06 8.50
N ILE A 83 3.83 2.73 7.95
CA ILE A 83 4.64 3.68 8.70
C ILE A 83 3.77 4.83 9.22
N GLU A 84 2.83 5.34 8.41
CA GLU A 84 1.88 6.36 8.85
C GLU A 84 1.02 5.87 10.02
N ASN A 85 0.50 4.64 9.95
CA ASN A 85 -0.31 4.07 11.03
C ASN A 85 0.51 3.85 12.31
N LEU A 86 1.75 3.37 12.20
CA LEU A 86 2.67 3.20 13.32
C LEU A 86 3.00 4.55 13.98
N ALA A 87 3.21 5.60 13.19
CA ALA A 87 3.46 6.95 13.71
C ALA A 87 2.25 7.49 14.50
N LYS A 88 1.02 7.19 14.07
CA LYS A 88 -0.22 7.60 14.79
C LYS A 88 -0.38 6.92 16.16
N ILE A 89 0.18 5.72 16.34
CA ILE A 89 0.14 4.99 17.61
C ILE A 89 1.39 5.21 18.47
N ASN A 90 2.20 6.24 18.17
CA ASN A 90 3.41 6.63 18.91
C ASN A 90 4.53 5.58 18.92
N VAL A 91 4.60 4.71 17.90
CA VAL A 91 5.80 3.88 17.71
C VAL A 91 6.95 4.80 17.28
N PRO A 92 8.15 4.68 17.88
CA PRO A 92 9.29 5.50 17.48
C PRO A 92 9.74 5.13 16.07
N ILE A 93 9.47 6.02 15.12
CA ILE A 93 9.89 5.91 13.71
C ILE A 93 10.99 6.94 13.44
N PRO A 94 12.05 6.58 12.68
CA PRO A 94 13.07 7.52 12.25
C PRO A 94 12.49 8.78 11.58
N ASP A 95 12.96 9.96 11.98
CA ASP A 95 12.47 11.25 11.47
C ASP A 95 12.58 11.38 9.95
N VAL A 96 13.59 10.74 9.35
CA VAL A 96 13.77 10.68 7.89
C VAL A 96 12.52 10.09 7.23
N LEU A 97 11.97 8.98 7.75
CA LEU A 97 10.78 8.35 7.18
C LEU A 97 9.53 9.21 7.35
N VAL A 98 9.37 9.85 8.52
CA VAL A 98 8.25 10.77 8.79
C VAL A 98 8.30 11.99 7.86
N SER A 99 9.50 12.52 7.60
CA SER A 99 9.71 13.66 6.70
C SER A 99 9.37 13.33 5.24
N LEU A 100 9.79 12.14 4.76
CA LEU A 100 9.45 11.65 3.42
C LEU A 100 7.93 11.53 3.21
N LEU A 101 7.23 10.94 4.19
CA LEU A 101 5.77 10.83 4.17
C LEU A 101 5.06 12.19 4.09
N LYS A 102 5.53 13.18 4.88
CA LYS A 102 4.97 14.54 4.86
C LYS A 102 5.18 15.22 3.50
N ASN A 103 6.37 15.08 2.91
CA ASN A 103 6.69 15.68 1.62
C ASN A 103 5.83 15.09 0.48
N MET A 104 5.63 13.77 0.47
CA MET A 104 4.75 13.10 -0.51
C MET A 104 3.31 13.60 -0.43
N LYS A 105 2.74 13.74 0.77
CA LYS A 105 1.38 14.29 0.96
C LYS A 105 1.24 15.74 0.52
N ASN A 106 2.29 16.54 0.71
CA ASN A 106 2.27 17.93 0.26
C ASN A 106 2.26 18.02 -1.27
N ASN A 107 3.01 17.16 -1.96
CA ASN A 107 3.03 17.11 -3.42
C ASN A 107 1.69 16.62 -4.01
N GLU A 108 1.06 15.59 -3.43
CA GLU A 108 -0.27 15.12 -3.89
C GLU A 108 -1.37 16.20 -3.78
N LYS A 109 -1.29 17.07 -2.77
CA LYS A 109 -2.25 18.18 -2.59
C LYS A 109 -2.05 19.31 -3.60
N VAL A 110 -0.83 19.48 -4.11
CA VAL A 110 -0.51 20.48 -5.13
C VAL A 110 -1.03 20.05 -6.50
N GLU A 111 -0.93 18.75 -6.83
CA GLU A 111 -1.43 18.23 -8.12
C GLU A 111 -2.96 18.20 -8.22
N LYS A 112 -3.69 17.99 -7.11
CA LYS A 112 -5.17 17.98 -7.10
C LYS A 112 -5.83 19.36 -7.14
N LYS A 113 -5.05 20.44 -7.26
CA LYS A 113 -5.55 21.83 -7.34
C LYS A 113 -5.76 22.35 -8.78
N HIS A 114 -5.62 21.49 -9.78
CA HIS A 114 -5.89 21.80 -11.19
C HIS A 114 -7.12 21.09 -11.73
#